data_AF-A0A925YS55-F1
#
_entry.id   AF-A0A925YS55-F1
#
_cell.length_a   1.000
_cell.length_b   1.000
_cell.length_c   1.000
_cell.angle_alpha   90.00
_cell.angle_beta   90.00
_cell.angle_gamma   90.00
#
_symmetry.space_group_name_H-M   'P 1'
#
loop_
_entity.id
_entity.type
_entity.pdbx_description
1 polymer ?
#
loop_
_entity_poly.entity_id
_entity_poly.type
_entity_poly.pdbx_seq_one_letter_code
_entity_poly.pdbx_strand_id
1 'polypeptide(L)'
;MTLKIIGAGYGRTGTMSTYTALKQLGFPCYHMIEVIQNKANKSHLDFWRNVANTPAGAQHEWEKVFANYTAAVDFPASCVWRELVLAYPDAKVLLTLHPKGAEAWYESTIDTIYFTENVWQFKVLEWATPFGRKFGDMSRKLIWKRALKGTMDDRNRAIAQYRQ
;
A
#
# COMPACT_ATOMS: atom_id res chain seq x y z
N MET A 1 -13.39 11.85 8.34
CA MET A 1 -14.17 10.68 8.79
C MET A 1 -13.21 9.73 9.49
N THR A 2 -13.68 8.94 10.44
CA THR A 2 -12.82 7.94 11.13
C THR A 2 -12.78 6.64 10.33
N LEU A 3 -11.62 5.99 10.29
CA LEU A 3 -11.52 4.64 9.73
C LEU A 3 -12.29 3.66 10.61
N LYS A 4 -13.05 2.78 9.94
CA LYS A 4 -13.80 1.67 10.54
C LYS A 4 -13.22 0.32 10.12
N ILE A 5 -12.51 0.26 8.99
CA ILE A 5 -11.89 -0.96 8.45
C ILE A 5 -10.46 -0.64 8.01
N ILE A 6 -9.50 -1.39 8.53
CA ILE A 6 -8.08 -1.31 8.18
C ILE A 6 -7.68 -2.61 7.48
N GLY A 7 -7.28 -2.52 6.23
CA GLY A 7 -6.75 -3.62 5.44
C GLY A 7 -5.28 -3.86 5.73
N ALA A 8 -4.95 -5.04 6.25
CA ALA A 8 -3.57 -5.48 6.46
C ALA A 8 -3.03 -6.33 5.30
N GLY A 9 -3.88 -6.69 4.33
CA GLY A 9 -3.48 -7.46 3.16
C GLY A 9 -2.53 -6.68 2.25
N TYR A 10 -1.48 -7.35 1.77
CA TYR A 10 -0.58 -6.79 0.76
C TYR A 10 -1.27 -6.62 -0.59
N GLY A 11 -0.67 -5.81 -1.45
CA GLY A 11 -1.03 -5.80 -2.87
C GLY A 11 -1.02 -7.21 -3.45
N ARG A 12 -1.88 -7.41 -4.46
CA ARG A 12 -2.12 -8.70 -5.13
C ARG A 12 -2.86 -9.76 -4.32
N THR A 13 -3.35 -9.45 -3.12
CA THR A 13 -4.17 -10.40 -2.32
C THR A 13 -5.68 -10.28 -2.58
N GLY A 14 -6.10 -9.73 -3.73
CA GLY A 14 -7.52 -9.46 -4.02
C GLY A 14 -8.02 -8.10 -3.54
N THR A 15 -7.11 -7.18 -3.17
CA THR A 15 -7.42 -5.86 -2.62
C THR A 15 -8.35 -5.02 -3.49
N MET A 16 -8.27 -5.14 -4.82
CA MET A 16 -9.15 -4.40 -5.73
C MET A 16 -10.61 -4.87 -5.61
N SER A 17 -10.84 -6.18 -5.52
CA SER A 17 -12.17 -6.75 -5.28
C SER A 17 -12.69 -6.34 -3.91
N THR A 18 -11.83 -6.37 -2.88
CA THR A 18 -12.17 -5.91 -1.52
C THR A 18 -12.56 -4.43 -1.50
N TYR A 19 -11.79 -3.56 -2.14
CA TYR A 19 -12.12 -2.14 -2.26
C TYR A 19 -13.49 -1.92 -2.91
N THR A 20 -13.78 -2.64 -4.00
CA THR A 20 -15.07 -2.54 -4.69
C THR A 20 -16.22 -3.01 -3.80
N ALA A 21 -16.05 -4.14 -3.12
CA ALA A 21 -17.07 -4.68 -2.21
C ALA A 21 -17.32 -3.73 -1.03
N LEU A 22 -16.28 -3.17 -0.42
CA LEU A 22 -16.41 -2.22 0.69
C LEU A 22 -17.17 -0.95 0.27
N LYS A 23 -16.90 -0.42 -0.93
CA LYS A 23 -17.66 0.72 -1.47
C LYS A 23 -19.13 0.38 -1.70
N GLN A 24 -19.43 -0.81 -2.22
CA GLN A 24 -20.81 -1.29 -2.38
C GLN A 24 -21.54 -1.43 -1.04
N LEU A 25 -20.83 -1.85 0.00
CA LEU A 25 -21.34 -1.96 1.38
C LEU A 25 -21.45 -0.62 2.11
N GLY A 26 -21.22 0.51 1.43
CA GLY A 26 -21.33 1.85 2.02
C GLY A 26 -20.11 2.30 2.82
N PHE A 27 -18.96 1.67 2.64
CA PHE A 27 -17.69 2.12 3.19
C PHE A 27 -16.85 2.80 2.11
N PRO A 28 -16.80 4.15 2.05
CA PRO A 28 -15.79 4.86 1.27
C PRO A 28 -14.40 4.29 1.55
N CYS A 29 -13.77 3.68 0.55
CA CYS A 29 -12.58 2.87 0.73
C CYS A 29 -11.37 3.53 0.05
N TYR A 30 -10.22 3.51 0.72
CA TYR A 30 -8.94 3.97 0.21
C TYR A 30 -8.14 2.81 -0.39
N HIS A 31 -7.42 3.04 -1.49
CA HIS A 31 -6.58 2.05 -2.20
C HIS A 31 -5.47 2.78 -2.96
N MET A 32 -4.44 2.09 -3.44
CA MET A 32 -3.37 2.68 -4.28
C MET A 32 -3.89 3.54 -5.45
N ILE A 33 -5.04 3.19 -6.03
CA ILE A 33 -5.64 3.98 -7.13
C ILE A 33 -6.05 5.39 -6.69
N GLU A 34 -6.32 5.61 -5.41
CA GLU A 34 -6.61 6.93 -4.84
C GLU A 34 -5.36 7.82 -4.81
N VAL A 35 -4.15 7.24 -4.83
CA VAL A 35 -2.88 7.99 -4.95
C VAL A 35 -2.56 8.26 -6.42
N ILE A 36 -2.79 7.27 -7.30
CA ILE A 36 -2.33 7.31 -8.69
C ILE A 36 -3.33 8.02 -9.62
N GLN A 37 -4.63 7.80 -9.44
CA GLN A 37 -5.66 8.15 -10.42
C GLN A 37 -6.59 9.27 -9.95
N ASN A 38 -6.83 9.40 -8.63
CA ASN A 38 -7.76 10.39 -8.11
C ASN A 38 -7.14 11.80 -8.08
N LYS A 39 -7.58 12.66 -9.01
CA LYS A 39 -7.11 14.04 -9.13
C LYS A 39 -7.47 14.95 -7.94
N ALA A 40 -8.41 14.56 -7.07
CA ALA A 40 -8.69 15.28 -5.85
C ALA A 40 -7.60 15.08 -4.78
N ASN A 41 -6.83 13.98 -4.88
CA ASN A 41 -5.88 13.53 -3.86
C ASN A 41 -4.42 13.88 -4.20
N LYS A 42 -4.17 14.99 -4.92
CA LYS A 42 -2.83 15.37 -5.42
C LYS A 42 -1.75 15.42 -4.34
N SER A 43 -2.10 15.77 -3.10
CA SER A 43 -1.18 15.86 -1.96
C SER A 43 -0.86 14.50 -1.32
N HIS A 44 -1.62 13.44 -1.61
CA HIS A 44 -1.48 12.16 -0.91
C HIS A 44 -0.15 11.49 -1.22
N LEU A 45 0.36 11.63 -2.45
CA LEU A 45 1.68 11.11 -2.78
C LEU A 45 2.78 11.77 -1.93
N ASP A 46 2.71 13.09 -1.71
CA ASP A 46 3.67 13.80 -0.87
C ASP A 46 3.55 13.38 0.60
N PHE A 47 2.32 13.18 1.09
CA PHE A 47 2.09 12.63 2.43
C PHE A 47 2.71 11.25 2.59
N TRP A 48 2.41 10.30 1.70
CA TRP A 48 2.93 8.93 1.79
C TRP A 48 4.44 8.87 1.59
N ARG A 49 5.00 9.75 0.76
CA ARG A 49 6.45 9.93 0.66
C ARG A 49 7.06 10.42 1.98
N ASN A 50 6.40 11.33 2.70
CA ASN A 50 6.87 11.76 4.02
C ASN A 50 6.84 10.59 5.04
N VAL A 51 5.76 9.80 5.05
CA VAL A 51 5.66 8.58 5.87
C VAL A 51 6.79 7.60 5.54
N ALA A 52 7.09 7.42 4.25
CA ALA A 52 8.17 6.55 3.77
C ALA A 52 9.58 7.00 4.25
N ASN A 53 9.77 8.31 4.47
CA ASN A 53 11.02 8.92 4.91
C ASN A 53 11.11 9.14 6.43
N THR A 54 10.06 8.82 7.19
CA THR A 54 10.03 8.88 8.66
C THR A 54 10.28 7.47 9.24
N PRO A 55 10.90 7.29 10.41
CA PRO A 55 11.02 5.98 11.05
C PRO A 55 9.67 5.25 11.19
N ALA A 56 9.70 3.91 11.11
CA ALA A 56 8.50 3.09 11.33
C ALA A 56 7.94 3.28 12.75
N GLY A 57 6.62 3.16 12.91
CA GLY A 57 5.94 3.42 14.18
C GLY A 57 5.65 4.89 14.49
N ALA A 58 6.17 5.84 13.70
CA ALA A 58 5.83 7.25 13.85
C ALA A 58 4.34 7.50 13.54
N GLN A 59 3.72 8.34 14.37
CA GLN A 59 2.36 8.81 14.12
C GLN A 59 2.36 9.99 13.17
N HIS A 60 1.33 10.05 12.34
CA HIS A 60 1.12 11.08 11.35
C HIS A 60 -0.31 11.62 11.47
N GLU A 61 -0.57 12.80 10.89
CA GLU A 61 -1.93 13.33 10.75
C GLU A 61 -2.69 12.55 9.66
N TRP A 62 -3.11 11.33 9.99
CA TRP A 62 -3.76 10.37 9.08
C TRP A 62 -5.01 10.94 8.39
N GLU A 63 -5.68 11.90 9.04
CA GLU A 63 -6.82 12.64 8.49
C GLU A 63 -6.48 13.33 7.16
N LYS A 64 -5.21 13.70 6.93
CA LYS A 64 -4.76 14.33 5.66
C LYS A 64 -5.02 13.45 4.44
N VAL A 65 -5.07 12.13 4.61
CA VAL A 65 -5.34 11.19 3.51
C VAL A 65 -6.66 10.42 3.69
N PHE A 66 -7.17 10.30 4.92
CA PHE A 66 -8.38 9.53 5.20
C PHE A 66 -9.64 10.35 5.52
N ALA A 67 -9.59 11.69 5.43
CA ALA A 67 -10.74 12.56 5.74
C ALA A 67 -12.06 12.14 5.06
N ASN A 68 -11.99 11.60 3.84
CA ASN A 68 -13.14 11.20 3.02
C ASN A 68 -13.36 9.68 2.97
N TYR A 69 -12.66 8.92 3.80
CA TYR A 69 -12.64 7.46 3.76
C TYR A 69 -12.97 6.87 5.13
N THR A 70 -13.67 5.74 5.14
CA THR A 70 -13.96 4.95 6.35
C THR A 70 -13.37 3.55 6.28
N ALA A 71 -12.73 3.18 5.17
CA ALA A 71 -11.98 1.97 5.02
C ALA A 71 -10.68 2.26 4.26
N ALA A 72 -9.62 1.49 4.50
CA ALA A 72 -8.39 1.57 3.71
C ALA A 72 -7.83 0.18 3.47
N VAL A 73 -7.50 -0.16 2.24
CA VAL A 73 -6.90 -1.44 1.84
C VAL A 73 -5.75 -1.18 0.86
N ASP A 74 -5.00 -2.23 0.52
CA ASP A 74 -3.84 -2.15 -0.38
C ASP A 74 -2.73 -1.22 0.12
N PHE A 75 -1.64 -1.17 -0.64
CA PHE A 75 -0.62 -0.17 -0.46
C PHE A 75 -1.18 1.24 -0.78
N PRO A 76 -0.62 2.31 -0.17
CA PRO A 76 0.39 2.29 0.88
C PRO A 76 -0.17 2.09 2.30
N ALA A 77 -1.50 2.11 2.48
CA ALA A 77 -2.12 2.07 3.81
C ALA A 77 -1.82 0.77 4.58
N SER A 78 -1.81 -0.38 3.90
CA SER A 78 -1.49 -1.66 4.54
C SER A 78 -0.05 -1.75 5.04
N CYS A 79 0.87 -0.91 4.53
CA CYS A 79 2.25 -0.86 5.04
C CYS A 79 2.35 -0.33 6.48
N VAL A 80 1.33 0.41 6.93
CA VAL A 80 1.29 1.11 8.23
C VAL A 80 0.08 0.67 9.07
N TRP A 81 -0.46 -0.53 8.81
CA TRP A 81 -1.69 -0.97 9.47
C TRP A 81 -1.59 -0.98 11.00
N ARG A 82 -0.39 -1.22 11.57
CA ARG A 82 -0.15 -1.20 13.02
C ARG A 82 -0.28 0.22 13.57
N GLU A 83 0.31 1.20 12.89
CA GLU A 83 0.17 2.61 13.22
C GLU A 83 -1.28 3.08 13.10
N LEU A 84 -2.01 2.59 12.10
CA LEU A 84 -3.44 2.89 11.93
C LEU A 84 -4.32 2.26 13.01
N VAL A 85 -4.02 1.05 13.49
CA VAL A 85 -4.76 0.45 14.61
C VAL A 85 -4.58 1.25 15.90
N LEU A 86 -3.39 1.83 16.12
CA LEU A 86 -3.16 2.73 17.26
C LEU A 86 -3.95 4.04 17.13
N ALA A 87 -4.03 4.59 15.92
CA ALA A 87 -4.76 5.84 15.67
C ALA A 87 -6.29 5.66 15.65
N TYR A 88 -6.77 4.48 15.23
CA TYR A 88 -8.19 4.16 15.08
C TYR A 88 -8.52 2.86 15.83
N PRO A 89 -8.53 2.88 17.18
CA PRO A 89 -8.64 1.67 18.00
C PRO A 89 -9.98 0.91 17.83
N ASP A 90 -11.04 1.60 17.40
CA ASP A 90 -12.34 0.99 17.15
C ASP A 90 -12.46 0.33 15.76
N ALA A 91 -11.48 0.56 14.87
CA ALA A 91 -11.49 0.00 13.53
C ALA A 91 -11.23 -1.51 13.56
N LYS A 92 -11.97 -2.26 12.72
CA LYS A 92 -11.73 -3.69 12.51
C LYS A 92 -10.57 -3.89 11.53
N VAL A 93 -9.75 -4.90 11.77
CA VAL A 93 -8.66 -5.28 10.85
C VAL A 93 -9.14 -6.38 9.90
N LEU A 94 -8.96 -6.16 8.60
CA LEU A 94 -9.24 -7.12 7.54
C LEU A 94 -7.93 -7.58 6.91
N LEU A 95 -7.62 -8.88 7.00
CA LEU A 95 -6.47 -9.49 6.34
C LEU A 95 -6.95 -10.31 5.14
N THR A 96 -6.55 -9.91 3.93
CA THR A 96 -6.77 -10.67 2.71
C THR A 96 -5.53 -11.47 2.36
N LEU A 97 -5.72 -12.74 2.01
CA LEU A 97 -4.67 -13.62 1.56
C LEU A 97 -4.88 -13.99 0.09
N HIS A 98 -3.79 -14.30 -0.61
CA HIS A 98 -3.88 -14.74 -1.99
C HIS A 98 -4.56 -16.12 -2.05
N PRO A 99 -5.59 -16.31 -2.89
CA PRO A 99 -6.44 -17.51 -2.85
C PRO A 99 -5.70 -18.81 -3.22
N LYS A 100 -4.53 -18.69 -3.88
CA LYS A 100 -3.66 -19.81 -4.26
C LYS A 100 -2.38 -19.92 -3.42
N GLY A 101 -2.33 -19.27 -2.26
CA GLY A 101 -1.18 -19.31 -1.35
C GLY A 101 -0.05 -18.33 -1.68
N ALA A 102 1.01 -18.40 -0.87
CA ALA A 102 2.12 -17.45 -0.83
C ALA A 102 2.98 -17.48 -2.10
N GLU A 103 3.19 -18.67 -2.65
CA GLU A 103 3.93 -18.90 -3.89
C GLU A 103 3.25 -18.16 -5.05
N ALA A 104 1.93 -18.32 -5.19
CA ALA A 104 1.17 -17.64 -6.24
C ALA A 104 1.06 -16.12 -6.01
N TRP A 105 1.07 -15.67 -4.75
CA TRP A 105 1.17 -14.26 -4.42
C TRP A 105 2.49 -13.66 -4.93
N TYR A 106 3.61 -14.34 -4.73
CA TYR A 106 4.91 -13.89 -5.20
C TYR A 106 4.92 -13.73 -6.71
N GLU A 107 4.51 -14.77 -7.46
CA GLU A 107 4.44 -14.69 -8.93
C GLU A 107 3.55 -13.52 -9.39
N SER A 108 2.35 -13.36 -8.80
CA SER A 108 1.46 -12.24 -9.13
C SER A 108 2.05 -10.87 -8.80
N THR A 109 2.87 -10.78 -7.75
CA THR A 109 3.54 -9.55 -7.32
C THR A 109 4.63 -9.16 -8.30
N ILE A 110 5.47 -10.11 -8.68
CA ILE A 110 6.54 -9.91 -9.67
C ILE A 110 5.95 -9.50 -11.03
N ASP A 111 4.91 -10.19 -11.48
CA ASP A 111 4.32 -9.96 -12.81
C ASP A 111 3.56 -8.64 -12.92
N THR A 112 2.99 -8.13 -11.82
CA THR A 112 2.03 -7.01 -11.89
C THR A 112 2.51 -5.70 -11.28
N ILE A 113 3.23 -5.72 -10.15
CA ILE A 113 3.51 -4.47 -9.39
C ILE A 113 5.01 -4.24 -9.13
N TYR A 114 5.82 -5.30 -9.12
CA TYR A 114 7.26 -5.19 -8.92
C TYR A 114 8.03 -4.75 -10.17
N PHE A 115 7.39 -4.78 -11.35
CA PHE A 115 7.96 -4.25 -12.60
C PHE A 115 8.49 -2.81 -12.45
N THR A 116 7.87 -2.00 -11.58
CA THR A 116 8.31 -0.63 -11.27
C THR A 116 9.75 -0.53 -10.80
N GLU A 117 10.31 -1.57 -10.19
CA GLU A 117 11.72 -1.62 -9.75
C GLU A 117 12.63 -2.34 -10.77
N ASN A 118 12.07 -3.28 -11.54
CA ASN A 118 12.84 -4.22 -12.36
C ASN A 118 12.94 -3.84 -13.84
N VAL A 119 12.05 -3.00 -14.37
CA VAL A 119 12.10 -2.60 -15.78
C VAL A 119 12.75 -1.24 -15.97
N TRP A 120 13.70 -1.16 -16.91
CA TRP A 120 14.52 0.03 -17.14
C TRP A 120 13.69 1.24 -17.61
N GLN A 121 12.60 1.00 -18.35
CA GLN A 121 11.69 2.06 -18.82
C GLN A 121 11.08 2.84 -17.63
N PHE A 122 10.79 2.16 -16.52
CA PHE A 122 10.29 2.82 -15.32
C PHE A 122 11.38 3.60 -14.60
N LYS A 123 12.63 3.15 -14.62
CA LYS A 123 13.75 3.93 -14.09
C LYS A 123 13.97 5.23 -14.87
N VAL A 124 13.79 5.19 -16.20
CA VAL A 124 13.83 6.40 -17.04
C VAL A 124 12.67 7.33 -16.69
N LEU A 125 11.45 6.82 -16.55
CA LEU A 125 10.28 7.63 -16.15
C LEU A 125 10.41 8.22 -14.73
N GLU A 126 10.94 7.42 -13.80
CA GLU A 126 11.27 7.83 -12.42
C GLU A 126 12.21 9.02 -12.48
N TRP A 127 13.31 8.93 -13.25
CA TRP A 127 14.26 10.02 -13.39
C TRP A 127 13.67 11.25 -14.07
N ALA A 128 12.90 11.07 -15.15
CA ALA A 128 12.43 12.14 -16.02
C ALA A 128 11.32 13.03 -15.41
N THR A 129 10.52 12.52 -14.46
CA THR A 129 9.32 13.24 -13.98
C THR A 129 9.30 13.44 -12.46
N PRO A 130 8.82 14.60 -11.95
CA PRO A 130 8.66 14.81 -10.51
C PRO A 130 7.74 13.79 -9.85
N PHE A 131 6.66 13.40 -10.54
CA PHE A 131 5.75 12.35 -10.07
C PHE A 131 6.47 11.01 -9.97
N GLY A 132 7.20 10.61 -11.00
CA GLY A 132 7.99 9.39 -11.03
C GLY A 132 8.98 9.32 -9.86
N ARG A 133 9.80 10.36 -9.66
CA ARG A 133 10.74 10.42 -8.52
C ARG A 133 10.06 10.25 -7.17
N LYS A 134 8.95 10.95 -6.94
CA LYS A 134 8.20 10.89 -5.68
C LYS A 134 7.57 9.52 -5.46
N PHE A 135 6.97 8.95 -6.50
CA PHE A 135 6.32 7.64 -6.46
C PHE A 135 7.33 6.51 -6.26
N GLY A 136 8.46 6.54 -6.98
CA GLY A 136 9.56 5.59 -6.79
C GLY A 136 10.12 5.62 -5.38
N ASP A 137 10.36 6.82 -4.82
CA ASP A 137 10.83 6.99 -3.44
C ASP A 137 9.84 6.40 -2.41
N MET A 138 8.55 6.69 -2.54
CA MET A 138 7.50 6.15 -1.68
C MET A 138 7.40 4.62 -1.80
N SER A 139 7.29 4.09 -3.03
CA SER A 139 7.15 2.66 -3.30
C SER A 139 8.35 1.87 -2.76
N ARG A 140 9.56 2.29 -3.10
CA ARG A 140 10.81 1.65 -2.68
C ARG A 140 10.98 1.62 -1.17
N LYS A 141 10.75 2.75 -0.49
CA LYS A 141 11.00 2.86 0.96
C LYS A 141 9.87 2.27 1.79
N LEU A 142 8.61 2.53 1.44
CA LEU A 142 7.46 2.14 2.25
C LEU A 142 6.97 0.72 1.92
N ILE A 143 6.83 0.39 0.64
CA ILE A 143 6.29 -0.91 0.21
C ILE A 143 7.41 -1.94 0.25
N TRP A 144 8.44 -1.75 -0.57
CA TRP A 144 9.44 -2.81 -0.80
C TRP A 144 10.40 -2.96 0.38
N LYS A 145 10.93 -1.86 0.93
CA LYS A 145 11.88 -1.93 2.05
C LYS A 145 11.23 -2.06 3.43
N ARG A 146 10.18 -1.30 3.74
CA ARG A 146 9.58 -1.31 5.09
C ARG A 146 8.63 -2.48 5.29
N ALA A 147 7.60 -2.59 4.45
CA ALA A 147 6.58 -3.64 4.59
C ALA A 147 7.12 -5.02 4.18
N LEU A 148 7.87 -5.09 3.08
CA LEU A 148 8.40 -6.35 2.53
C LEU A 148 9.89 -6.58 2.78
N LYS A 149 10.52 -5.78 3.66
CA LYS A 149 11.91 -5.99 4.15
C LYS A 149 12.98 -6.15 3.07
N GLY A 150 12.73 -5.65 1.86
CA GLY A 150 13.64 -5.77 0.72
C GLY A 150 13.90 -7.21 0.29
N THR A 151 12.93 -8.11 0.45
CA THR A 151 13.09 -9.55 0.17
C THR A 151 12.66 -9.95 -1.24
N MET A 152 12.13 -9.03 -2.05
CA MET A 152 11.48 -9.35 -3.32
C MET A 152 12.45 -9.84 -4.42
N ASP A 153 13.76 -9.69 -4.22
CA ASP A 153 14.81 -10.24 -5.09
C ASP A 153 15.06 -11.75 -4.88
N ASP A 154 14.59 -12.30 -3.76
CA ASP A 154 14.68 -13.72 -3.42
C ASP A 154 13.29 -14.29 -3.11
N ARG A 155 12.87 -15.24 -3.95
CA ARG A 155 11.56 -15.88 -3.85
C ARG A 155 11.28 -16.48 -2.47
N ASN A 156 12.25 -17.17 -1.89
CA ASN A 156 12.08 -17.85 -0.61
C ASN A 156 11.96 -16.85 0.54
N ARG A 157 12.78 -15.79 0.52
CA ARG A 157 12.72 -14.70 1.50
C ARG A 157 11.41 -13.91 1.39
N ALA A 158 10.94 -13.64 0.17
CA ALA A 158 9.66 -12.98 -0.05
C ALA A 158 8.47 -13.82 0.44
N ILE A 159 8.45 -15.11 0.16
CA ILE A 159 7.42 -16.03 0.66
C ILE A 159 7.47 -16.15 2.18
N ALA A 160 8.67 -16.18 2.78
CA ALA A 160 8.82 -16.20 4.23
C ALA A 160 8.29 -14.90 4.85
N GLN A 161 8.57 -13.74 4.25
CA GLN A 161 8.06 -12.45 4.71
C GLN A 161 6.53 -12.35 4.57
N TYR A 162 5.94 -12.92 3.52
CA TYR A 162 4.48 -12.96 3.31
C TYR A 162 3.73 -13.71 4.42
N ARG A 163 4.37 -14.72 5.02
CA ARG A 163 3.77 -15.58 6.05
C ARG A 163 3.84 -14.99 7.46
N GLN A 164 4.52 -13.85 7.66
CA GLN A 164 4.66 -13.16 8.95
C GLN A 164 3.54 -12.16 9.20
#